data_AF-A0A927V742-F1
#
_entry.id   AF-A0A927V742-F1
#
_cell.length_a   1.000
_cell.length_b   1.000
_cell.length_c   1.000
_cell.angle_alpha   90.00
_cell.angle_beta   90.00
_cell.angle_gamma   90.00
#
_symmetry.space_group_name_H-M   'P 1'
#
loop_
_entity.id
_entity.type
_entity.pdbx_description
1 polymer ?
#
loop_
_entity_poly.entity_id
_entity_poly.type
_entity_poly.pdbx_seq_one_letter_code
_entity_poly.pdbx_strand_id
1 'polypeptide(L)'
;MYKTVLRDYRHHIKDGLKNIFWTDWAPYFYFIVLAPAWSGGKDDYLVLQLYAMFFPIMIALLLSRMYGGVMSKTFFLCPLSEMQRKMYAKAGIHIRVAIPTVLFIVLNILVLVFYKIPMWMLMLRFGVFLSVAIACNIYCQPVYADREKNERKYALVGNYWMWNVLLQISTFIDSIILCSFEYDEGLYELLFVGIIVAIQLFISKKMSIKFYPQVIKQATYYENNVGITAEKAKA
;
A
#
# COMPACT_ATOMS: atom_id res chain seq x y z
N MET A 1 -10.50 -19.24 -1.40
CA MET A 1 -9.64 -18.24 -2.08
C MET A 1 -8.62 -17.60 -1.14
N TYR A 2 -9.02 -16.99 -0.02
CA TYR A 2 -8.10 -16.36 0.95
C TYR A 2 -6.97 -17.27 1.44
N LYS A 3 -7.25 -18.53 1.79
CA LYS A 3 -6.23 -19.51 2.20
C LYS A 3 -5.14 -19.73 1.14
N THR A 4 -5.53 -19.78 -0.14
CA THR A 4 -4.61 -19.94 -1.26
C THR A 4 -3.73 -18.70 -1.39
N VAL A 5 -4.34 -17.52 -1.36
CA VAL A 5 -3.62 -16.24 -1.42
C VAL A 5 -2.62 -16.13 -0.27
N LEU A 6 -3.03 -16.41 0.97
CA LEU A 6 -2.15 -16.40 2.15
C LEU A 6 -0.99 -17.39 2.02
N ARG A 7 -1.21 -18.55 1.39
CA ARG A 7 -0.14 -19.52 1.12
C ARG A 7 0.87 -18.95 0.11
N ASP A 8 0.42 -18.29 -0.95
CA ASP A 8 1.30 -17.59 -1.89
C ASP A 8 2.11 -16.49 -1.19
N TYR A 9 1.46 -15.69 -0.34
CA TYR A 9 2.14 -14.70 0.50
C TYR A 9 3.29 -15.34 1.28
N ARG A 10 3.03 -16.44 2.00
CA ARG A 10 4.07 -17.14 2.79
C ARG A 10 5.31 -17.51 1.96
N HIS A 11 5.15 -17.89 0.70
CA HIS A 11 6.27 -18.33 -0.15
C HIS A 11 7.05 -17.16 -0.75
N HIS A 12 6.44 -15.98 -0.88
CA HIS A 12 7.05 -14.79 -1.45
C HIS A 12 7.50 -13.74 -0.42
N ILE A 13 7.58 -14.08 0.87
CA ILE A 13 8.04 -13.15 1.94
C ILE A 13 9.45 -12.64 1.64
N LYS A 14 10.36 -13.54 1.25
CA LYS A 14 11.75 -13.18 0.95
C LYS A 14 11.85 -12.22 -0.24
N ASP A 15 11.07 -12.47 -1.28
CA ASP A 15 11.00 -11.62 -2.48
C ASP A 15 10.43 -10.23 -2.14
N GLY A 16 9.38 -10.20 -1.32
CA GLY A 16 8.80 -8.96 -0.80
C GLY A 16 9.82 -8.10 -0.04
N LEU A 17 10.54 -8.70 0.90
CA LEU A 17 11.57 -8.00 1.68
C LEU A 17 12.67 -7.45 0.77
N LYS A 18 13.19 -8.26 -0.15
CA LYS A 18 14.20 -7.81 -1.13
C LYS A 18 13.69 -6.63 -1.96
N ASN A 19 12.42 -6.64 -2.38
CA ASN A 19 11.87 -5.58 -3.21
C ASN A 19 11.60 -4.26 -2.47
N ILE A 20 11.52 -4.26 -1.14
CA ILE A 20 11.39 -3.01 -0.35
C ILE A 20 12.70 -2.23 -0.34
N PHE A 21 13.83 -2.90 -0.06
CA PHE A 21 15.12 -2.24 0.14
C PHE A 21 15.71 -1.61 -1.13
N TRP A 22 15.30 -2.09 -2.30
CA TRP A 22 15.88 -1.73 -3.59
C TRP A 22 14.94 -0.92 -4.50
N THR A 23 13.88 -0.30 -3.95
CA THR A 23 12.90 0.47 -4.74
C THR A 23 12.58 1.84 -4.14
N ASP A 24 11.87 2.67 -4.90
CA ASP A 24 11.42 4.05 -4.60
C ASP A 24 10.72 4.27 -3.24
N TRP A 25 10.44 3.21 -2.49
CA TRP A 25 9.72 3.23 -1.21
C TRP A 25 10.64 3.04 0.00
N ALA A 26 11.95 2.94 -0.22
CA ALA A 26 12.97 2.97 0.83
C ALA A 26 12.81 4.13 1.84
N PRO A 27 12.33 5.34 1.48
CA PRO A 27 12.11 6.41 2.44
C PRO A 27 11.26 5.99 3.65
N TYR A 28 10.15 5.26 3.46
CA TYR A 28 9.30 4.82 4.57
C TYR A 28 10.02 3.87 5.54
N PHE A 29 10.95 3.05 5.03
CA PHE A 29 11.79 2.20 5.86
C PHE A 29 12.82 3.01 6.65
N TYR A 30 13.44 4.02 6.01
CA TYR A 30 14.37 4.91 6.68
C TYR A 30 13.71 5.68 7.83
N PHE A 31 12.44 6.07 7.73
CA PHE A 31 11.75 6.75 8.84
C PHE A 31 11.51 5.87 10.07
N ILE A 32 11.25 4.57 9.89
CA ILE A 32 11.15 3.64 11.02
C ILE A 32 12.51 3.50 11.70
N VAL A 33 13.60 3.45 10.93
CA VAL A 33 14.97 3.33 11.47
C VAL A 33 15.48 4.64 12.08
N LEU A 34 15.11 5.79 11.51
CA LEU A 34 15.58 7.11 11.92
C LEU A 34 14.65 7.79 12.96
N ALA A 35 13.45 7.28 13.20
CA ALA A 35 12.53 7.82 14.21
C ALA A 35 13.18 8.02 15.59
N PRO A 36 13.97 7.05 16.13
CA PRO A 36 14.70 7.25 17.38
C PRO A 36 15.74 8.38 17.30
N ALA A 37 16.45 8.49 16.17
CA ALA A 37 17.45 9.53 15.95
C ALA A 37 16.82 10.93 15.81
N TRP A 38 15.62 11.02 15.22
CA TRP A 38 14.88 12.28 15.08
C TRP A 38 14.39 12.80 16.43
N SER A 39 13.89 11.93 17.31
CA SER A 39 13.51 12.33 18.68
C SER A 39 14.69 12.72 19.59
N GLY A 40 15.93 12.65 19.08
CA GLY A 40 17.14 12.79 19.90
C GLY A 40 17.27 11.74 21.01
N GLY A 41 16.51 10.64 20.93
CA GLY A 41 16.42 9.59 21.93
C GLY A 41 15.79 10.01 23.26
N LYS A 42 15.11 11.16 23.33
CA LYS A 42 14.57 11.73 24.58
C LYS A 42 13.04 11.73 24.67
N ASP A 43 12.35 11.56 23.55
CA ASP A 43 10.89 11.59 23.49
C ASP A 43 10.34 10.23 23.03
N ASP A 44 10.26 9.29 23.98
CA ASP A 44 9.71 7.95 23.77
C ASP A 44 8.27 8.00 23.24
N TYR A 45 7.53 9.07 23.53
CA TYR A 45 6.17 9.27 23.07
C TYR A 45 6.12 9.58 21.57
N LEU A 46 6.92 10.52 21.08
CA LEU A 46 7.03 10.81 19.64
C LEU A 46 7.50 9.58 18.85
N VAL A 47 8.49 8.86 19.37
CA VAL A 47 9.01 7.64 18.73
C VAL A 47 7.93 6.58 18.60
N LEU A 48 7.14 6.34 19.66
CA LEU A 48 6.07 5.36 19.61
C LEU A 48 4.96 5.76 18.64
N GLN A 49 4.61 7.04 18.57
CA GLN A 49 3.62 7.53 17.61
C GLN A 49 4.07 7.33 16.16
N LEU A 50 5.33 7.62 15.86
CA LEU A 50 5.92 7.36 14.56
C LEU A 50 5.90 5.85 14.24
N TYR A 51 6.23 4.98 15.20
CA TYR A 51 6.10 3.53 14.98
C TYR A 51 4.67 3.08 14.73
N ALA A 52 3.71 3.57 15.51
CA ALA A 52 2.30 3.25 15.35
C ALA A 52 1.72 3.70 14.00
N MET A 53 2.28 4.76 13.40
CA MET A 53 1.87 5.28 12.11
C MET A 53 2.57 4.58 10.93
N PHE A 54 3.90 4.50 10.97
CA PHE A 54 4.71 4.05 9.82
C PHE A 54 4.82 2.53 9.71
N PHE A 55 4.77 1.78 10.82
CA PHE A 55 4.89 0.32 10.78
C PHE A 55 3.74 -0.35 9.99
N PRO A 56 2.46 0.01 10.20
CA PRO A 56 1.36 -0.48 9.36
C PRO A 56 1.53 -0.13 7.87
N ILE A 57 1.99 1.09 7.56
CA ILE A 57 2.26 1.53 6.18
C ILE A 57 3.32 0.64 5.53
N MET A 58 4.39 0.32 6.24
CA MET A 58 5.43 -0.58 5.76
C MET A 58 4.89 -1.98 5.49
N ILE A 59 4.02 -2.51 6.36
CA ILE A 59 3.38 -3.82 6.11
C ILE A 59 2.44 -3.76 4.90
N ALA A 60 1.72 -2.66 4.68
CA ALA A 60 0.91 -2.46 3.48
C ALA A 60 1.76 -2.50 2.20
N LEU A 61 2.92 -1.84 2.23
CA LEU A 61 3.90 -1.83 1.15
C LEU A 61 4.54 -3.20 0.92
N LEU A 62 4.87 -3.92 1.98
CA LEU A 62 5.40 -5.27 1.91
C LEU A 62 4.40 -6.21 1.24
N LEU A 63 3.17 -6.23 1.73
CA LEU A 63 2.13 -7.11 1.21
C LEU A 63 1.74 -6.74 -0.23
N SER A 64 1.79 -5.46 -0.60
CA SER A 64 1.52 -5.05 -1.97
C SER A 64 2.62 -5.53 -2.92
N ARG A 65 3.89 -5.55 -2.49
CA ARG A 65 5.03 -6.01 -3.30
C ARG A 65 5.21 -7.54 -3.37
N MET A 66 4.90 -8.28 -2.31
CA MET A 66 4.98 -9.75 -2.32
C MET A 66 4.09 -10.39 -3.39
N TYR A 67 2.94 -9.78 -3.65
CA TYR A 67 1.91 -10.31 -4.56
C TYR A 67 1.89 -9.59 -5.92
N GLY A 68 2.74 -8.58 -6.11
CA GLY A 68 2.84 -7.79 -7.33
C GLY A 68 3.70 -8.40 -8.43
N GLY A 69 4.38 -9.54 -8.25
CA GLY A 69 5.41 -9.95 -9.20
C GLY A 69 5.06 -11.11 -10.14
N VAL A 70 4.23 -12.06 -9.70
CA VAL A 70 4.29 -13.42 -10.30
C VAL A 70 2.95 -14.16 -10.33
N MET A 71 1.81 -13.44 -10.39
CA MET A 71 0.51 -14.08 -10.66
C MET A 71 0.53 -14.93 -11.94
N SER A 72 1.37 -14.56 -12.89
CA SER A 72 1.64 -15.28 -14.14
C SER A 72 2.04 -16.73 -13.92
N LYS A 73 2.95 -17.03 -12.99
CA LYS A 73 3.37 -18.42 -12.71
C LYS A 73 2.31 -19.21 -11.94
N THR A 74 1.65 -18.58 -10.96
CA THR A 74 0.61 -19.25 -10.16
C THR A 74 -0.60 -19.63 -11.03
N PHE A 75 -1.06 -18.74 -11.92
CA PHE A 75 -2.18 -19.02 -12.80
C PHE A 75 -1.83 -19.90 -14.01
N PHE A 76 -0.56 -19.94 -14.43
CA PHE A 76 -0.09 -20.89 -15.44
C PHE A 76 -0.12 -22.34 -14.92
N LEU A 77 0.27 -22.56 -13.66
CA LEU A 77 0.32 -23.91 -13.06
C LEU A 77 -1.04 -24.39 -12.54
N CYS A 78 -1.97 -23.47 -12.24
CA CYS A 78 -3.34 -23.76 -11.82
C CYS A 78 -4.32 -22.93 -12.68
N PRO A 79 -4.81 -23.46 -13.81
CA PRO A 79 -5.76 -22.74 -14.66
C PRO A 79 -7.06 -22.51 -13.88
N LEU A 80 -7.38 -21.24 -13.65
CA LEU A 80 -8.58 -20.80 -12.93
C LEU A 80 -9.52 -20.12 -13.92
N SER A 81 -10.84 -20.26 -13.75
CA SER A 81 -11.78 -19.50 -14.56
C SER A 81 -11.60 -17.99 -14.39
N GLU A 82 -12.04 -17.18 -15.36
CA GLU A 82 -11.96 -15.71 -15.27
C GLU A 82 -12.59 -15.18 -13.97
N MET A 83 -13.72 -15.79 -13.55
CA MET A 83 -14.39 -15.45 -12.30
C MET A 83 -13.52 -15.79 -11.07
N GLN A 84 -12.84 -16.94 -11.07
CA GLN A 84 -11.93 -17.33 -10.00
C GLN A 84 -10.68 -16.44 -9.94
N ARG A 85 -10.15 -15.98 -11.08
CA ARG A 85 -9.04 -15.00 -11.12
C ARG A 85 -9.46 -13.66 -10.53
N LYS A 86 -10.66 -13.18 -10.87
CA LYS A 86 -11.24 -11.97 -10.25
C LYS A 86 -11.36 -12.13 -8.73
N MET A 87 -11.86 -13.27 -8.26
CA MET A 87 -11.96 -13.56 -6.83
C MET A 87 -10.59 -13.65 -6.15
N TYR A 88 -9.59 -14.22 -6.83
CA TYR A 88 -8.21 -14.30 -6.35
C TYR A 88 -7.60 -12.90 -6.16
N ALA A 89 -7.66 -12.06 -7.20
CA ALA A 89 -7.15 -10.70 -7.16
C ALA A 89 -7.82 -9.84 -6.07
N LYS A 90 -9.15 -9.92 -5.95
CA LYS A 90 -9.91 -9.24 -4.88
C LYS A 90 -9.50 -9.72 -3.49
N ALA A 91 -9.34 -11.02 -3.29
CA ALA A 91 -8.88 -11.57 -2.01
C ALA A 91 -7.47 -11.09 -1.64
N GLY A 92 -6.56 -10.97 -2.62
CA GLY A 92 -5.24 -10.36 -2.43
C GLY A 92 -5.33 -8.90 -1.97
N ILE A 93 -6.10 -8.07 -2.67
CA ILE A 93 -6.33 -6.67 -2.28
C ILE A 93 -6.92 -6.57 -0.87
N HIS A 94 -7.91 -7.39 -0.54
CA HIS A 94 -8.49 -7.41 0.81
C HIS A 94 -7.46 -7.75 1.89
N ILE A 95 -6.58 -8.75 1.66
CA ILE A 95 -5.51 -9.10 2.61
C ILE A 95 -4.53 -7.93 2.79
N ARG A 96 -4.13 -7.28 1.69
CA ARG A 96 -3.21 -6.13 1.69
C ARG A 96 -3.76 -4.90 2.40
N VAL A 97 -5.08 -4.76 2.51
CA VAL A 97 -5.71 -3.66 3.26
C VAL A 97 -6.01 -4.11 4.69
N ALA A 98 -6.64 -5.28 4.87
CA ALA A 98 -7.11 -5.72 6.17
C ALA A 98 -5.99 -5.97 7.18
N ILE A 99 -4.90 -6.63 6.79
CA ILE A 99 -3.79 -6.92 7.72
C ILE A 99 -3.16 -5.61 8.23
N PRO A 100 -2.73 -4.67 7.37
CA PRO A 100 -2.23 -3.37 7.83
C PRO A 100 -3.25 -2.57 8.62
N THR A 101 -4.54 -2.60 8.26
CA THR A 101 -5.60 -1.89 8.99
C THR A 101 -5.76 -2.41 10.42
N VAL A 102 -5.78 -3.73 10.59
CA VAL A 102 -5.87 -4.34 11.94
C VAL A 102 -4.64 -3.96 12.75
N LEU A 103 -3.44 -4.05 12.15
CA LEU A 103 -2.20 -3.66 12.81
C LEU A 103 -2.20 -2.18 13.22
N PHE A 104 -2.68 -1.30 12.34
CA PHE A 104 -2.83 0.13 12.62
C PHE A 104 -3.75 0.37 13.82
N ILE A 105 -4.92 -0.26 13.83
CA ILE A 105 -5.90 -0.12 14.91
C ILE A 105 -5.30 -0.61 16.23
N VAL A 106 -4.68 -1.79 16.26
CA VAL A 106 -4.06 -2.33 17.48
C VAL A 106 -2.98 -1.40 18.00
N LEU A 107 -2.05 -0.95 17.15
CA LEU A 107 -0.97 -0.05 17.58
C LEU A 107 -1.50 1.29 18.07
N ASN A 108 -2.45 1.92 17.36
CA ASN A 108 -2.98 3.22 17.77
C ASN A 108 -3.91 3.14 19.00
N ILE A 109 -4.59 2.01 19.25
CA ILE A 109 -5.29 1.78 20.52
C ILE A 109 -4.29 1.73 21.67
N LEU A 110 -3.13 1.06 21.50
CA LEU A 110 -2.10 1.06 22.53
C LEU A 110 -1.61 2.49 22.82
N VAL A 111 -1.33 3.29 21.77
CA VAL A 111 -0.93 4.68 21.98
C VAL A 111 -2.04 5.51 22.64
N LEU A 112 -3.31 5.30 22.28
CA LEU A 112 -4.44 5.95 22.94
C LEU A 112 -4.52 5.60 24.43
N VAL A 113 -4.35 4.34 24.80
CA VAL A 113 -4.43 3.88 26.19
C VAL A 113 -3.25 4.37 27.03
N PHE A 114 -2.02 4.28 26.51
CA PHE A 114 -0.81 4.60 27.27
C PHE A 114 -0.50 6.10 27.30
N TYR A 115 -0.88 6.85 26.26
CA TYR A 115 -0.47 8.24 26.10
C TYR A 115 -1.64 9.22 25.98
N LYS A 116 -2.90 8.74 26.05
CA LYS A 116 -4.13 9.56 26.07
C LYS A 116 -4.32 10.45 24.84
N ILE A 117 -3.96 9.94 23.66
CA ILE A 117 -4.21 10.61 22.38
C ILE A 117 -5.73 10.86 22.20
N PRO A 118 -6.17 12.07 21.80
CA PRO A 118 -7.57 12.33 21.55
C PRO A 118 -8.07 11.53 20.35
N MET A 119 -9.33 11.08 20.43
CA MET A 119 -9.95 10.23 19.41
C MET A 119 -9.94 10.86 18.01
N TRP A 120 -10.09 12.18 17.90
CA TRP A 120 -10.09 12.87 16.61
C TRP A 120 -8.74 12.76 15.89
N MET A 121 -7.61 12.75 16.61
CA MET A 121 -6.27 12.64 16.04
C MET A 121 -6.06 11.23 15.48
N LEU A 122 -6.59 10.22 16.17
CA LEU A 122 -6.62 8.84 15.69
C LEU A 122 -7.44 8.71 14.40
N MET A 123 -8.58 9.40 14.29
CA MET A 123 -9.39 9.42 13.07
C MET A 123 -8.64 10.05 11.88
N LEU A 124 -7.92 11.15 12.11
CA LEU A 124 -7.12 11.80 11.06
C LEU A 124 -5.98 10.87 10.59
N ARG A 125 -5.23 10.27 11.52
CA ARG A 125 -4.18 9.30 11.18
C ARG A 125 -4.72 8.11 10.40
N PHE A 126 -5.91 7.62 10.79
CA PHE A 126 -6.57 6.54 10.08
C PHE A 126 -6.91 6.93 8.63
N GLY A 127 -7.37 8.16 8.40
CA GLY A 127 -7.62 8.69 7.05
C GLY A 127 -6.37 8.75 6.18
N VAL A 128 -5.26 9.22 6.75
CA VAL A 128 -3.95 9.25 6.08
C VAL A 128 -3.47 7.83 5.75
N PHE A 129 -3.54 6.91 6.72
CA PHE A 129 -3.18 5.51 6.52
C PHE A 129 -4.01 4.84 5.42
N LEU A 130 -5.34 5.06 5.41
CA LEU A 130 -6.24 4.48 4.41
C LEU A 130 -5.89 4.98 3.00
N SER A 131 -5.56 6.27 2.87
CA SER A 131 -5.12 6.88 1.61
C SER A 131 -3.89 6.17 1.03
N VAL A 132 -2.89 5.86 1.87
CA VAL A 132 -1.72 5.08 1.47
C VAL A 132 -2.06 3.65 1.13
N ALA A 133 -2.82 2.97 1.98
CA ALA A 133 -3.20 1.58 1.75
C ALA A 133 -3.87 1.43 0.37
N ILE A 134 -4.72 2.38 0.00
CA ILE A 134 -5.33 2.46 -1.33
C ILE A 134 -4.28 2.72 -2.41
N ALA A 135 -3.43 3.74 -2.26
CA ALA A 135 -2.42 4.11 -3.25
C ALA A 135 -1.45 2.95 -3.55
N CYS A 136 -0.95 2.29 -2.50
CA CYS A 136 -0.03 1.15 -2.59
C CYS A 136 -0.67 -0.05 -3.31
N ASN A 137 -1.96 -0.29 -3.09
CA ASN A 137 -2.68 -1.37 -3.78
C ASN A 137 -2.86 -1.11 -5.27
N ILE A 138 -3.03 0.14 -5.67
CA ILE A 138 -3.07 0.53 -7.08
C ILE A 138 -1.66 0.52 -7.69
N TYR A 139 -0.62 0.87 -6.92
CA TYR A 139 0.77 0.96 -7.39
C TYR A 139 1.40 -0.40 -7.66
N CYS A 140 1.21 -1.35 -6.74
CA CYS A 140 1.83 -2.66 -6.82
C CYS A 140 0.96 -3.65 -7.62
N GLN A 141 0.73 -3.27 -8.88
CA GLN A 141 0.10 -4.11 -9.88
C GLN A 141 0.93 -5.38 -10.16
N PRO A 142 0.30 -6.48 -10.61
CA PRO A 142 1.03 -7.65 -11.10
C PRO A 142 2.00 -7.24 -12.23
N VAL A 143 3.24 -7.67 -12.17
CA VAL A 143 4.27 -7.49 -13.21
C VAL A 143 4.13 -8.61 -14.23
N TYR A 144 4.29 -8.29 -15.52
CA TYR A 144 4.51 -9.31 -16.53
C TYR A 144 6.02 -9.45 -16.76
N ALA A 145 6.54 -10.67 -16.59
CA ALA A 145 7.89 -10.99 -17.02
C ALA A 145 7.85 -11.18 -18.53
N ASP A 146 8.50 -10.29 -19.28
CA ASP A 146 8.76 -10.56 -20.70
C ASP A 146 9.70 -11.76 -20.83
N ARG A 147 9.65 -12.47 -21.97
CA ARG A 147 10.46 -13.68 -22.21
C ARG A 147 11.97 -13.44 -22.03
N GLU A 148 12.40 -12.18 -22.06
CA GLU A 148 13.79 -11.72 -21.92
C GLU A 148 14.22 -11.32 -20.50
N LYS A 149 13.53 -11.78 -19.44
CA LYS A 149 13.88 -11.51 -18.01
C LYS A 149 13.78 -10.04 -17.57
N ASN A 150 13.32 -9.13 -18.43
CA ASN A 150 13.03 -7.77 -18.02
C ASN A 150 11.62 -7.71 -17.41
N GLU A 151 11.56 -7.47 -16.09
CA GLU A 151 10.32 -7.18 -15.37
C GLU A 151 9.69 -5.91 -15.94
N ARG A 152 8.59 -6.04 -16.69
CA ARG A 152 7.83 -4.89 -17.19
C ARG A 152 6.57 -4.72 -16.36
N LYS A 153 6.46 -3.62 -15.62
CA LYS A 153 5.23 -3.20 -14.93
C LYS A 153 4.18 -2.87 -16.00
N TYR A 154 2.93 -3.30 -15.84
CA TYR A 154 1.85 -2.80 -16.69
C TYR A 154 1.75 -1.28 -16.51
N ALA A 155 1.78 -0.55 -17.63
CA ALA A 155 1.53 0.88 -17.58
C ALA A 155 0.03 1.11 -17.31
N LEU A 156 -0.29 1.78 -16.21
CA LEU A 156 -1.63 2.35 -16.00
C LEU A 156 -1.82 3.50 -16.98
N VAL A 157 -2.94 3.52 -17.70
CA VAL A 157 -3.19 4.55 -18.71
C VAL A 157 -3.46 5.89 -18.03
N GLY A 158 -2.64 6.90 -18.35
CA GLY A 158 -2.71 8.27 -17.84
C GLY A 158 -1.60 8.64 -16.84
N ASN A 159 -1.77 9.75 -16.11
CA ASN A 159 -0.72 10.33 -15.25
C ASN A 159 -0.62 9.66 -13.86
N TYR A 160 -0.83 8.34 -13.76
CA TYR A 160 -0.88 7.62 -12.49
C TYR A 160 0.35 7.85 -11.60
N TRP A 161 1.55 7.83 -12.19
CA TRP A 161 2.80 8.04 -11.47
C TRP A 161 2.83 9.38 -10.73
N MET A 162 2.38 10.46 -11.38
CA MET A 162 2.27 11.79 -10.76
C MET A 162 1.34 11.78 -9.56
N TRP A 163 0.15 11.18 -9.69
CA TRP A 163 -0.80 11.07 -8.57
C TRP A 163 -0.25 10.24 -7.41
N ASN A 164 0.49 9.17 -7.72
CA ASN A 164 1.12 8.32 -6.73
C ASN A 164 2.26 9.03 -5.98
N VAL A 165 3.10 9.80 -6.68
CA VAL A 165 4.15 10.62 -6.04
C VAL A 165 3.53 11.68 -5.14
N LEU A 166 2.50 12.39 -5.62
CA LEU A 166 1.80 13.40 -4.83
C LEU A 166 1.19 12.81 -3.55
N LEU A 167 0.50 11.66 -3.63
CA LEU A 167 -0.05 10.99 -2.45
C LEU A 167 1.03 10.52 -1.48
N GLN A 168 2.17 10.04 -1.98
CA GLN A 168 3.27 9.61 -1.10
C GLN A 168 3.86 10.78 -0.32
N ILE A 169 4.18 11.87 -1.01
CA ILE A 169 4.71 13.08 -0.40
C ILE A 169 3.71 13.66 0.58
N SER A 170 2.43 13.77 0.20
CA SER A 170 1.41 14.32 1.10
C SER A 170 1.26 13.44 2.34
N THR A 171 1.15 12.12 2.19
CA THR A 171 1.07 11.21 3.33
C THR A 171 2.27 11.36 4.24
N PHE A 172 3.45 11.43 3.65
CA PHE A 172 4.68 11.52 4.41
C PHE A 172 4.68 12.78 5.29
N ILE A 173 4.35 13.93 4.69
CA ILE A 173 4.21 15.21 5.41
C ILE A 173 3.11 15.12 6.46
N ASP A 174 1.92 14.65 6.11
CA ASP A 174 0.76 14.58 7.00
C ASP A 174 1.01 13.64 8.19
N SER A 175 1.74 12.54 7.97
CA SER A 175 2.09 11.59 9.03
C SER A 175 3.06 12.21 10.04
N ILE A 176 4.02 13.02 9.58
CA ILE A 176 4.94 13.73 10.46
C ILE A 176 4.19 14.79 11.25
N ILE A 177 3.43 15.64 10.57
CA ILE A 177 2.65 16.71 11.20
C ILE A 177 1.73 16.10 12.27
N LEU A 178 0.95 15.08 11.92
CA LEU A 178 0.06 14.42 12.87
C LEU A 178 0.76 13.69 14.01
N CYS A 179 2.05 13.32 13.90
CA CYS A 179 2.80 12.72 15.01
C CYS A 179 3.47 13.80 15.89
N SER A 180 3.77 14.96 15.33
CA SER A 180 4.40 16.10 16.01
C SER A 180 3.41 17.07 16.66
N PHE A 181 2.12 16.99 16.34
CA PHE A 181 1.06 17.82 16.94
C PHE A 181 1.03 17.62 18.46
N GLU A 182 1.20 18.72 19.20
CA GLU A 182 1.07 18.72 20.66
C GLU A 182 -0.39 18.95 21.07
N TYR A 183 -0.79 18.46 22.24
CA TYR A 183 -2.19 18.46 22.70
C TYR A 183 -2.83 19.85 22.90
N ASP A 184 -2.07 20.93 22.74
CA ASP A 184 -2.46 22.32 22.97
C ASP A 184 -2.55 23.14 21.67
N GLU A 185 -2.70 22.47 20.53
CA GLU A 185 -2.83 23.12 19.23
C GLU A 185 -4.14 23.92 19.12
N GLY A 186 -4.05 25.09 18.49
CA GLY A 186 -5.19 25.96 18.26
C GLY A 186 -6.19 25.38 17.24
N LEU A 187 -7.40 25.96 17.23
CA LEU A 187 -8.47 25.54 16.32
C LEU A 187 -8.08 25.67 14.85
N TYR A 188 -7.25 26.65 14.49
CA TYR A 188 -6.86 26.92 13.12
C TYR A 188 -5.93 25.84 12.58
N GLU A 189 -4.98 25.39 13.38
CA GLU A 189 -4.02 24.33 13.07
C GLU A 189 -4.76 22.99 12.88
N LEU A 190 -5.73 22.70 13.76
CA LEU A 190 -6.61 21.53 13.64
C LEU A 190 -7.43 21.54 12.35
N LEU A 191 -8.04 22.68 12.00
CA LEU A 191 -8.83 22.82 10.78
C LEU A 191 -7.95 22.67 9.53
N PHE A 192 -6.75 23.23 9.54
CA PHE A 192 -5.81 23.14 8.44
C PHE A 192 -5.41 21.68 8.16
N VAL A 193 -5.02 20.94 9.19
CA VAL A 193 -4.67 19.51 9.05
C VAL A 193 -5.88 18.69 8.61
N GLY A 194 -7.06 18.94 9.18
CA GLY A 194 -8.30 18.28 8.78
C GLY A 194 -8.62 18.46 7.29
N ILE A 195 -8.44 19.68 6.77
CA ILE A 195 -8.65 19.99 5.35
C ILE A 195 -7.65 19.22 4.47
N ILE A 196 -6.38 19.18 4.85
CA ILE A 196 -5.36 18.46 4.07
C ILE A 196 -5.68 16.96 3.99
N VAL A 197 -6.00 16.33 5.12
CA VAL A 197 -6.40 14.91 5.17
C VAL A 197 -7.65 14.67 4.32
N ALA A 198 -8.62 15.58 4.34
CA ALA A 198 -9.83 15.48 3.51
C ALA A 198 -9.51 15.55 2.00
N ILE A 199 -8.61 16.46 1.59
CA ILE A 199 -8.12 16.56 0.21
C ILE A 199 -7.42 15.25 -0.20
N GLN A 200 -6.57 14.71 0.67
CA GLN A 200 -5.86 13.46 0.42
C GLN A 200 -6.81 12.27 0.23
N LEU A 201 -7.84 12.16 1.07
CA LEU A 201 -8.89 11.15 0.95
C LEU A 201 -9.68 11.32 -0.36
N PHE A 202 -9.98 12.55 -0.77
CA PHE A 202 -10.65 12.84 -2.03
C PHE A 202 -9.80 12.39 -3.23
N ILE A 203 -8.50 12.70 -3.23
CA ILE A 203 -7.56 12.27 -4.28
C ILE A 203 -7.50 10.74 -4.32
N SER A 204 -7.35 10.08 -3.17
CA SER A 204 -7.28 8.62 -3.07
C SER A 204 -8.55 7.94 -3.59
N LYS A 205 -9.72 8.51 -3.30
CA LYS A 205 -11.01 8.05 -3.84
C LYS A 205 -11.06 8.20 -5.36
N LYS A 206 -10.63 9.35 -5.91
CA LYS A 206 -10.58 9.56 -7.37
C LYS A 206 -9.64 8.59 -8.06
N MET A 207 -8.48 8.33 -7.48
CA MET A 207 -7.54 7.32 -7.98
C MET A 207 -8.15 5.92 -7.96
N SER A 208 -8.82 5.55 -6.88
CA SER A 208 -9.51 4.25 -6.78
C SER A 208 -10.52 4.08 -7.90
N ILE A 209 -11.39 5.06 -8.11
CA ILE A 209 -12.43 5.00 -9.16
C ILE A 209 -11.79 4.86 -10.55
N LYS A 210 -10.72 5.61 -10.82
CA LYS A 210 -10.11 5.66 -12.16
C LYS A 210 -9.21 4.46 -12.48
N PHE A 211 -8.42 3.98 -11.52
CA PHE A 211 -7.34 3.03 -11.78
C PHE A 211 -7.65 1.62 -11.25
N TYR A 212 -8.46 1.46 -10.20
CA TYR A 212 -8.80 0.15 -9.68
C TYR A 212 -9.43 -0.81 -10.72
N PRO A 213 -10.36 -0.36 -11.60
CA PRO A 213 -10.90 -1.23 -12.64
C PRO A 213 -9.81 -1.72 -13.61
N GLN A 214 -8.82 -0.89 -13.91
CA GLN A 214 -7.68 -1.25 -14.77
C GLN A 214 -6.80 -2.31 -14.11
N VAL A 215 -6.53 -2.19 -12.81
CA VAL A 215 -5.78 -3.17 -12.01
C VAL A 215 -6.47 -4.54 -12.05
N ILE A 216 -7.78 -4.58 -11.79
CA ILE A 216 -8.54 -5.84 -11.78
C ILE A 216 -8.58 -6.46 -13.18
N LYS A 217 -8.76 -5.65 -14.23
CA LYS A 217 -8.73 -6.12 -15.62
C LYS A 217 -7.36 -6.73 -15.96
N GLN A 218 -6.26 -6.05 -15.65
CA GLN A 218 -4.92 -6.56 -15.94
C GLN A 218 -4.61 -7.85 -15.18
N ALA A 219 -5.05 -7.97 -13.92
CA ALA A 219 -4.88 -9.18 -13.13
C ALA A 219 -5.62 -10.41 -13.71
N THR A 220 -6.63 -10.21 -14.56
CA THR A 220 -7.45 -11.31 -15.13
C THR A 220 -7.06 -11.68 -16.57
N TYR A 221 -6.39 -10.80 -17.31
CA TYR A 221 -6.16 -10.92 -18.76
C TYR A 221 -4.98 -11.81 -19.19
N TYR A 222 -4.30 -12.50 -18.24
CA TYR A 222 -3.05 -13.22 -18.50
C TYR A 222 -3.12 -14.31 -19.60
N GLU A 223 -4.26 -14.96 -19.83
CA GLU A 223 -4.34 -16.03 -20.86
C GLU A 223 -4.70 -15.56 -22.27
N ASN A 224 -5.38 -14.43 -22.44
CA ASN A 224 -5.92 -14.07 -23.75
C ASN A 224 -4.84 -13.69 -24.77
N ASN A 225 -3.61 -13.40 -24.33
CA ASN A 225 -2.50 -13.05 -25.23
C ASN A 225 -1.50 -14.20 -25.47
N VAL A 226 -1.57 -15.30 -24.72
CA VAL A 226 -0.75 -16.50 -25.03
C VAL A 226 -1.36 -17.25 -26.23
N GLY A 227 -2.69 -17.22 -26.38
CA GLY A 227 -3.38 -17.76 -27.56
C GLY A 227 -3.13 -16.94 -28.83
N ILE A 228 -3.13 -15.60 -28.74
CA ILE A 228 -2.92 -14.71 -29.90
C ILE A 228 -1.48 -14.79 -30.42
N THR A 229 -0.49 -15.06 -29.55
CA THR A 229 0.90 -15.27 -29.99
C THR A 229 1.17 -16.68 -30.50
N ALA A 230 0.41 -17.70 -30.07
CA ALA A 230 0.51 -19.05 -30.60
C ALA A 230 -0.18 -19.21 -31.97
N GLU A 231 -1.30 -18.53 -32.21
CA GLU A 231 -1.96 -18.50 -33.53
C GLU A 231 -1.18 -17.65 -34.54
N LYS A 232 -0.62 -16.51 -34.13
CA LYS A 232 0.26 -15.69 -34.99
C LYS A 232 1.64 -16.28 -35.23
N ALA A 233 2.04 -17.33 -34.51
CA ALA A 233 3.26 -18.09 -34.78
C ALA A 233 3.01 -19.32 -35.68
N LYS A 234 1.74 -19.58 -36.02
CA LYS A 234 1.32 -20.66 -36.94
C LYS A 234 0.74 -20.15 -38.26
N ALA A 235 0.61 -18.84 -38.42
CA ALA A 235 0.22 -18.15 -39.66
C ALA A 235 1.43 -17.39 -40.22
#